data_AF-A0A161Y731-F1
#
_entry.id   AF-A0A161Y731-F1
#
_cell.length_a   1.000
_cell.length_b   1.000
_cell.length_c   1.000
_cell.angle_alpha   90.00
_cell.angle_beta   90.00
_cell.angle_gamma   90.00
#
_symmetry.space_group_name_H-M   'P 1'
#
loop_
_entity.id
_entity.type
_entity.pdbx_description
1 polymer ?
#
loop_
_entity_poly.entity_id
_entity_poly.type
_entity_poly.pdbx_seq_one_letter_code
_entity_poly.pdbx_strand_id
1 'polypeptide(L)'
;MRVRTNIFLRATIISLATIAVASENGLESMVPRTFTNAEGTTSTIHVNRRLQFTQESEGTRPVRLSKRFAFSSGRDEWCGEQAEDPATDFSTSAPSAADCQALASSLGNENGFWTLQPSDFSSDGWARIVSSGSCSFAARHAGSGSTDSPMRIGTNDIRFYTTRYGVLAKDGKLGLQGTVQCYNAQNMLFVTWGLLHG
;
A
#
# COMPACT_ATOMS: atom_id res chain seq x y z
N MET A 1 77.98 -11.52 19.65
CA MET A 1 77.00 -10.63 20.29
C MET A 1 75.61 -11.05 19.82
N ARG A 2 74.82 -11.72 20.68
CA ARG A 2 73.48 -12.28 20.32
C ARG A 2 72.43 -11.20 20.49
N VAL A 3 71.62 -10.93 19.46
CA VAL A 3 70.38 -10.16 19.57
C VAL A 3 69.23 -11.11 19.24
N ARG A 4 68.37 -11.37 20.23
CA ARG A 4 67.12 -12.12 20.10
C ARG A 4 66.01 -11.12 19.78
N THR A 5 65.34 -11.28 18.65
CA THR A 5 64.14 -10.49 18.31
C THR A 5 62.91 -11.37 18.48
N ASN A 6 62.14 -11.12 19.53
CA ASN A 6 60.82 -11.72 19.75
C ASN A 6 59.81 -11.05 18.81
N ILE A 7 59.24 -11.80 17.88
CA ILE A 7 58.12 -11.36 17.03
C ILE A 7 56.83 -11.90 17.66
N PHE A 8 56.05 -11.01 18.28
CA PHE A 8 54.69 -11.31 18.73
C PHE A 8 53.74 -11.22 17.52
N LEU A 9 53.17 -12.36 17.11
CA LEU A 9 52.04 -12.42 16.18
C LEU A 9 50.75 -12.11 16.97
N ARG A 10 50.07 -10.99 16.67
CA ARG A 10 48.68 -10.76 17.10
C ARG A 10 47.75 -11.17 15.96
N ALA A 11 46.95 -12.20 16.19
CA ALA A 11 45.84 -12.57 15.32
C ALA A 11 44.63 -11.69 15.65
N THR A 12 44.21 -10.86 14.70
CA THR A 12 42.99 -10.05 14.82
C THR A 12 41.82 -10.91 14.34
N ILE A 13 40.99 -11.38 15.28
CA ILE A 13 39.72 -12.04 14.97
C ILE A 13 38.75 -10.93 14.54
N ILE A 14 38.48 -10.83 13.24
CA ILE A 14 37.40 -9.99 12.71
C ILE A 14 36.10 -10.78 12.88
N SER A 15 35.41 -10.56 13.99
CA SER A 15 34.04 -11.04 14.17
C SER A 15 33.13 -10.32 13.18
N LEU A 16 32.68 -11.01 12.14
CA LEU A 16 31.58 -10.57 11.29
C LEU A 16 30.33 -10.43 12.16
N ALA A 17 29.97 -9.19 12.51
CA ALA A 17 28.66 -8.90 13.05
C ALA A 17 27.68 -8.89 11.87
N THR A 18 26.93 -9.98 11.69
CA THR A 18 25.76 -10.02 10.82
C THR A 18 24.71 -9.09 11.41
N ILE A 19 24.61 -7.87 10.89
CA ILE A 19 23.49 -6.97 11.17
C ILE A 19 22.27 -7.62 10.50
N ALA A 20 21.45 -8.31 11.30
CA ALA A 20 20.11 -8.67 10.88
C ALA A 20 19.32 -7.37 10.73
N VAL A 21 19.17 -6.89 9.50
CA VAL A 21 18.22 -5.82 9.20
C VAL A 21 16.84 -6.46 9.37
N ALA A 22 16.15 -6.12 10.46
CA ALA A 22 14.77 -6.53 10.64
C ALA A 22 13.95 -6.00 9.46
N SER A 23 13.31 -6.90 8.74
CA SER A 23 12.39 -6.57 7.65
C SER A 23 11.12 -5.96 8.25
N GLU A 24 11.00 -4.63 8.22
CA GLU A 24 9.74 -3.96 8.57
C GLU A 24 8.70 -4.30 7.50
N ASN A 25 7.78 -5.22 7.78
CA ASN A 25 6.69 -5.60 6.86
C ASN A 25 5.57 -4.56 6.78
N GLY A 26 5.84 -3.29 7.11
CA GLY A 26 4.88 -2.17 7.08
C GLY A 26 3.75 -2.20 8.11
N LEU A 27 3.46 -3.36 8.72
CA LEU A 27 2.38 -3.52 9.70
C LEU A 27 2.63 -2.77 11.02
N GLU A 28 3.90 -2.63 11.42
CA GLU A 28 4.28 -1.88 12.62
C GLU A 28 3.94 -0.38 12.55
N SER A 29 3.66 0.12 11.35
CA SER A 29 3.26 1.51 11.10
C SER A 29 1.75 1.74 11.20
N MET A 30 0.95 0.68 11.31
CA MET A 30 -0.51 0.73 11.32
C MET A 30 -1.04 1.10 12.72
N VAL A 31 -1.71 2.25 12.83
CA VAL A 31 -2.26 2.75 14.11
C VAL A 31 -3.78 2.90 14.05
N PRO A 32 -4.51 2.60 15.15
CA PRO A 32 -5.97 2.69 15.14
C PRO A 32 -6.44 4.12 14.91
N ARG A 33 -7.47 4.26 14.07
CA ARG A 33 -8.21 5.49 13.76
C ARG A 33 -9.69 5.17 13.71
N THR A 34 -10.47 6.06 14.28
CA THR A 34 -11.91 5.92 14.40
C THR A 34 -12.59 6.71 13.28
N PHE A 35 -13.49 6.07 12.55
CA PHE A 35 -14.28 6.68 11.48
C PHE A 35 -15.76 6.47 11.75
N THR A 36 -16.58 7.44 11.34
CA THR A 36 -18.03 7.37 11.44
C THR A 36 -18.61 7.21 10.04
N ASN A 37 -19.29 6.09 9.79
CA ASN A 37 -19.92 5.81 8.49
C ASN A 37 -21.21 6.63 8.29
N ALA A 38 -21.83 6.50 7.11
CA ALA A 38 -23.02 7.27 6.72
C ALA A 38 -24.20 7.08 7.67
N GLU A 39 -24.28 5.91 8.30
CA GLU A 39 -25.32 5.53 9.25
C GLU A 39 -25.01 5.97 10.69
N GLY A 40 -23.93 6.73 10.92
CA GLY A 40 -23.51 7.18 12.26
C GLY A 40 -22.85 6.09 13.11
N THR A 41 -22.58 4.92 12.53
CA THR A 41 -21.87 3.83 13.21
C THR A 41 -20.38 4.10 13.20
N THR A 42 -19.77 4.00 14.38
CA THR A 42 -18.34 4.19 14.57
C THR A 42 -17.60 2.88 14.32
N SER A 43 -16.57 2.91 13.46
CA SER A 43 -15.68 1.78 13.18
C SER A 43 -14.23 2.18 13.45
N THR A 44 -13.45 1.26 13.99
CA THR A 44 -12.00 1.46 14.17
C THR A 44 -11.27 0.66 13.10
N ILE A 45 -10.50 1.34 12.26
CA ILE A 45 -9.57 0.71 11.32
C ILE A 45 -8.15 1.18 11.67
N HIS A 46 -7.13 0.48 11.19
CA HIS A 46 -5.76 0.91 11.34
C HIS A 46 -5.33 1.67 10.09
N VAL A 47 -4.61 2.77 10.26
CA VAL A 47 -4.09 3.61 9.18
C VAL A 47 -2.58 3.69 9.33
N ASN A 48 -1.85 3.66 8.23
CA ASN A 48 -0.40 3.83 8.28
C ASN A 48 -0.04 5.25 8.74
N ARG A 49 0.60 5.36 9.91
CA ARG A 49 0.94 6.65 10.54
C ARG A 49 1.98 7.46 9.76
N ARG A 50 2.73 6.82 8.84
CA ARG A 50 3.72 7.49 7.99
C ARG A 50 3.05 8.23 6.83
N LEU A 51 1.86 7.81 6.42
CA LEU A 51 1.15 8.39 5.29
C LEU A 51 0.34 9.63 5.69
N GLN A 52 0.52 10.72 4.95
CA GLN A 52 -0.27 11.92 5.12
C GLN A 52 -1.60 11.80 4.39
N PHE A 53 -2.71 11.89 5.13
CA PHE A 53 -4.05 11.99 4.56
C PHE A 53 -4.38 13.45 4.23
N THR A 54 -4.88 13.67 3.02
CA THR A 54 -5.37 14.98 2.56
C THR A 54 -6.87 14.87 2.27
N GLN A 55 -7.67 15.65 2.99
CA GLN A 55 -9.11 15.74 2.75
C GLN A 55 -9.38 16.41 1.40
N GLU A 56 -10.33 15.88 0.64
CA GLU A 56 -10.85 16.50 -0.58
C GLU A 56 -12.38 16.48 -0.59
N SER A 57 -12.99 17.38 -1.37
CA SER A 57 -14.42 17.31 -1.67
C SER A 57 -14.73 16.08 -2.51
N GLU A 58 -15.93 15.49 -2.35
CA GLU A 58 -16.37 14.42 -3.25
C GLU A 58 -16.39 14.93 -4.70
N GLY A 59 -15.60 14.32 -5.58
CA GLY A 59 -15.63 14.61 -7.01
C GLY A 59 -16.92 14.13 -7.68
N THR A 60 -17.37 14.82 -8.74
CA THR A 60 -18.49 14.36 -9.58
C THR A 60 -18.10 13.09 -10.35
N ARG A 61 -19.01 12.14 -10.56
CA ARG A 61 -18.73 10.98 -11.46
C ARG A 61 -18.40 11.50 -12.88
N PRO A 62 -17.42 10.93 -13.60
CA PRO A 62 -16.61 9.73 -13.31
C PRO A 62 -15.32 10.00 -12.50
N VAL A 63 -15.13 11.19 -11.93
CA VAL A 63 -13.93 11.63 -11.17
C VAL A 63 -13.81 10.96 -9.79
N ARG A 64 -14.29 9.73 -9.62
CA ARG A 64 -14.33 9.08 -8.30
C ARG A 64 -13.00 8.48 -7.89
N LEU A 65 -12.14 8.03 -8.80
CA LEU A 65 -10.82 7.50 -8.43
C LEU A 65 -9.78 8.60 -8.33
N SER A 66 -8.84 8.48 -7.39
CA SER A 66 -7.76 9.45 -7.29
C SER A 66 -6.83 9.34 -8.49
N LYS A 67 -6.39 10.49 -9.02
CA LYS A 67 -5.24 10.54 -9.93
C LYS A 67 -4.03 10.00 -9.17
N ARG A 68 -3.57 8.81 -9.53
CA ARG A 68 -2.58 8.08 -8.73
C ARG A 68 -1.18 8.66 -8.79
N PHE A 69 -0.90 9.58 -9.70
CA PHE A 69 0.34 10.33 -9.76
C PHE A 69 0.05 11.82 -9.91
N ALA A 70 1.04 12.66 -9.59
CA ALA A 70 0.95 14.08 -9.85
C ALA A 70 0.88 14.36 -11.36
N PHE A 71 -0.06 15.23 -11.73
CA PHE A 71 -0.54 15.45 -13.08
C PHE A 71 -0.31 16.93 -13.44
N SER A 72 0.14 17.19 -14.66
CA SER A 72 0.39 18.51 -15.20
C SER A 72 -0.88 19.15 -15.74
N SER A 73 -1.13 20.42 -15.43
CA SER A 73 -2.32 21.13 -15.91
C SER A 73 -2.35 21.21 -17.44
N GLY A 74 -3.51 20.88 -18.05
CA GLY A 74 -3.79 21.17 -19.46
C GLY A 74 -3.37 20.10 -20.48
N ARG A 75 -3.19 18.83 -20.08
CA ARG A 75 -2.91 17.71 -21.00
C ARG A 75 -3.84 16.52 -20.78
N ASP A 76 -3.87 15.62 -21.77
CA ASP A 76 -4.61 14.34 -21.73
C ASP A 76 -3.93 13.38 -20.76
N GLU A 77 -4.40 13.37 -19.52
CA GLU A 77 -3.84 12.57 -18.44
C GLU A 77 -4.94 11.70 -17.82
N TRP A 78 -4.62 10.43 -17.57
CA TRP A 78 -5.61 9.47 -17.12
C TRP A 78 -4.97 8.36 -16.30
N CYS A 79 -5.77 7.70 -15.46
CA CYS A 79 -5.44 6.44 -14.82
C CYS A 79 -6.60 5.48 -15.09
N GLY A 80 -6.30 4.27 -15.53
CA GLY A 80 -7.30 3.24 -15.74
C GLY A 80 -8.04 2.93 -14.44
N GLU A 81 -9.33 2.65 -14.56
CA GLU A 81 -10.15 2.28 -13.40
C GLU A 81 -10.05 0.79 -13.09
N GLN A 82 -9.88 -0.04 -14.12
CA GLN A 82 -9.95 -1.49 -14.03
C GLN A 82 -8.56 -2.12 -14.24
N ALA A 83 -8.21 -3.05 -13.36
CA ALA A 83 -7.20 -4.05 -13.67
C ALA A 83 -7.92 -5.15 -14.48
N GLU A 84 -7.44 -5.45 -15.68
CA GLU A 84 -7.90 -6.64 -16.40
C GLU A 84 -7.47 -7.86 -15.57
N ASP A 85 -8.46 -8.63 -15.10
CA ASP A 85 -8.30 -9.86 -14.32
C ASP A 85 -7.34 -9.79 -13.11
N PRO A 86 -7.76 -9.17 -11.99
CA PRO A 86 -6.93 -9.15 -10.79
C PRO A 86 -6.63 -10.59 -10.33
N ALA A 87 -5.37 -10.84 -9.99
CA ALA A 87 -4.93 -12.12 -9.46
C ALA A 87 -5.61 -12.36 -8.11
N THR A 88 -6.33 -13.49 -8.00
CA THR A 88 -7.05 -13.89 -6.79
C THR A 88 -6.21 -14.80 -5.91
N ASP A 89 -6.37 -14.64 -4.60
CA ASP A 89 -5.86 -15.54 -3.57
C ASP A 89 -7.01 -15.92 -2.61
N PHE A 90 -7.30 -17.22 -2.57
CA PHE A 90 -8.31 -17.82 -1.68
C PHE A 90 -7.69 -18.79 -0.67
N SER A 91 -6.37 -18.74 -0.50
CA SER A 91 -5.66 -19.54 0.48
C SER A 91 -6.08 -19.19 1.92
N THR A 92 -5.65 -20.01 2.88
CA THR A 92 -5.88 -19.72 4.30
C THR A 92 -5.22 -18.41 4.75
N SER A 93 -4.13 -18.00 4.08
CA SER A 93 -3.45 -16.71 4.28
C SER A 93 -4.17 -15.52 3.65
N ALA A 94 -5.15 -15.71 2.77
CA ALA A 94 -5.91 -14.62 2.21
C ALA A 94 -6.73 -13.89 3.31
N PRO A 95 -6.97 -12.58 3.17
CA PRO A 95 -7.80 -11.83 4.11
C PRO A 95 -9.26 -12.31 4.05
N SER A 96 -9.97 -12.09 5.16
CA SER A 96 -11.42 -12.32 5.25
C SER A 96 -12.17 -11.33 4.34
N ALA A 97 -13.10 -11.85 3.55
CA ALA A 97 -13.99 -11.02 2.74
C ALA A 97 -14.84 -10.06 3.59
N ALA A 98 -15.26 -10.50 4.77
CA ALA A 98 -16.03 -9.68 5.70
C ALA A 98 -15.19 -8.51 6.25
N ASP A 99 -13.91 -8.76 6.56
CA ASP A 99 -13.00 -7.72 7.04
C ASP A 99 -12.72 -6.69 5.94
N CYS A 100 -12.55 -7.12 4.69
CA CYS A 100 -12.40 -6.22 3.57
C CYS A 100 -13.66 -5.37 3.35
N GLN A 101 -14.86 -5.96 3.42
CA GLN A 101 -16.10 -5.21 3.32
C GLN A 101 -16.24 -4.18 4.46
N ALA A 102 -15.89 -4.57 5.69
CA ALA A 102 -15.90 -3.67 6.84
C ALA A 102 -14.92 -2.50 6.67
N LEU A 103 -13.73 -2.76 6.12
CA LEU A 103 -12.75 -1.73 5.77
C LEU A 103 -13.34 -0.69 4.80
N ALA A 104 -13.96 -1.16 3.70
CA ALA A 104 -14.57 -0.28 2.71
C ALA A 104 -15.74 0.53 3.29
N SER A 105 -16.61 -0.10 4.08
CA SER A 105 -17.73 0.57 4.75
C SER A 105 -17.28 1.61 5.77
N SER A 106 -16.19 1.36 6.50
CA SER A 106 -15.64 2.30 7.49
C SER A 106 -15.19 3.62 6.86
N LEU A 107 -14.76 3.58 5.59
CA LEU A 107 -14.35 4.75 4.83
C LEU A 107 -15.52 5.46 4.13
N GLY A 108 -16.78 5.05 4.32
CA GLY A 108 -17.91 5.50 3.51
C GLY A 108 -18.09 7.02 3.40
N ASN A 109 -17.79 7.76 4.46
CA ASN A 109 -17.92 9.22 4.52
C ASN A 109 -16.61 9.98 4.30
N GLU A 110 -15.49 9.28 4.23
CA GLU A 110 -14.18 9.91 4.14
C GLU A 110 -13.85 10.22 2.69
N ASN A 111 -13.57 11.48 2.39
CA ASN A 111 -13.20 11.91 1.04
C ASN A 111 -11.82 12.55 1.08
N GLY A 112 -10.89 11.93 0.37
CA GLY A 112 -9.50 12.35 0.38
C GLY A 112 -8.58 11.25 -0.14
N PHE A 113 -7.29 11.50 -0.01
CA PHE A 113 -6.25 10.58 -0.48
C PHE A 113 -5.05 10.58 0.46
N TRP A 114 -4.33 9.46 0.47
CA TRP A 114 -3.00 9.36 1.03
C TRP A 114 -1.97 9.62 -0.07
N THR A 115 -0.92 10.39 0.25
CA THR A 115 0.26 10.50 -0.61
C THR A 115 1.34 9.56 -0.10
N LEU A 116 1.78 8.66 -0.97
CA LEU A 116 2.84 7.69 -0.76
C LEU A 116 4.11 8.22 -1.43
N GLN A 117 5.16 8.35 -0.65
CA GLN A 117 6.51 8.68 -1.10
C GLN A 117 7.31 7.40 -1.37
N PRO A 118 8.38 7.45 -2.18
CA PRO A 118 9.26 6.29 -2.40
C PRO A 118 9.80 5.65 -1.10
N SER A 119 9.94 6.43 -0.03
CA SER A 119 10.38 5.95 1.29
C SER A 119 9.30 5.20 2.09
N ASP A 120 8.04 5.21 1.66
CA ASP A 120 6.92 4.61 2.41
C ASP A 120 6.70 3.13 2.10
N PHE A 121 7.37 2.61 1.07
CA PHE A 121 7.27 1.21 0.69
C PHE A 121 8.13 0.34 1.60
N SER A 122 7.53 -0.74 2.09
CA SER A 122 8.20 -1.72 2.93
C SER A 122 9.17 -2.58 2.11
N SER A 123 9.95 -3.42 2.80
CA SER A 123 10.88 -4.37 2.15
C SER A 123 10.19 -5.35 1.20
N ASP A 124 8.92 -5.67 1.42
CA ASP A 124 8.08 -6.48 0.52
C ASP A 124 7.59 -5.70 -0.72
N GLY A 125 7.99 -4.44 -0.85
CA GLY A 125 7.62 -3.54 -1.93
C GLY A 125 6.25 -2.90 -1.78
N TRP A 126 5.48 -3.20 -0.72
CA TRP A 126 4.14 -2.66 -0.51
C TRP A 126 4.14 -1.49 0.47
N ALA A 127 3.34 -0.48 0.15
CA ALA A 127 2.88 0.51 1.10
C ALA A 127 1.48 0.12 1.55
N ARG A 128 1.36 -0.34 2.80
CA ARG A 128 0.07 -0.60 3.45
C ARG A 128 -0.54 0.74 3.86
N ILE A 129 -1.82 0.93 3.57
CA ILE A 129 -2.47 2.25 3.66
C ILE A 129 -3.49 2.22 4.80
N VAL A 130 -4.40 1.26 4.75
CA VAL A 130 -5.43 1.03 5.76
C VAL A 130 -5.66 -0.46 5.95
N SER A 131 -6.06 -0.85 7.17
CA SER A 131 -6.34 -2.24 7.54
C SER A 131 -7.54 -2.36 8.48
N SER A 132 -8.33 -3.40 8.33
CA SER A 132 -9.39 -3.79 9.26
C SER A 132 -9.37 -5.30 9.40
N GLY A 133 -9.36 -5.82 10.63
CA GLY A 133 -9.20 -7.26 10.88
C GLY A 133 -8.00 -7.84 10.11
N SER A 134 -8.25 -8.89 9.35
CA SER A 134 -7.25 -9.54 8.49
C SER A 134 -7.03 -8.86 7.14
N CYS A 135 -7.81 -7.84 6.76
CA CYS A 135 -7.73 -7.20 5.46
C CYS A 135 -6.93 -5.91 5.49
N SER A 136 -5.91 -5.81 4.62
CA SER A 136 -5.14 -4.59 4.37
C SER A 136 -5.27 -4.17 2.92
N PHE A 137 -5.59 -2.90 2.69
CA PHE A 137 -5.42 -2.29 1.38
C PHE A 137 -4.00 -1.74 1.25
N ALA A 138 -3.31 -2.14 0.20
CA ALA A 138 -1.93 -1.74 -0.06
C ALA A 138 -1.72 -1.41 -1.54
N ALA A 139 -0.66 -0.66 -1.83
CA ALA A 139 -0.24 -0.36 -3.19
C ALA A 139 1.29 -0.45 -3.34
N ARG A 140 1.75 -0.70 -4.57
CA ARG A 140 3.15 -0.70 -4.98
C ARG A 140 3.31 -0.20 -6.40
N HIS A 141 4.50 0.27 -6.75
CA HIS A 141 4.85 0.53 -8.14
C HIS A 141 5.00 -0.79 -8.91
N ALA A 142 4.54 -0.82 -10.16
CA ALA A 142 4.68 -2.01 -11.01
C ALA A 142 5.79 -1.89 -12.07
N GLY A 143 6.51 -0.77 -12.12
CA GLY A 143 7.59 -0.53 -13.08
C GLY A 143 8.59 0.53 -12.61
N SER A 144 9.82 0.48 -13.14
CA SER A 144 10.93 1.36 -12.75
C SER A 144 10.67 2.84 -13.02
N GLY A 145 9.91 3.18 -14.06
CA GLY A 145 9.55 4.58 -14.33
C GLY A 145 8.64 5.20 -13.26
N SER A 146 8.04 4.40 -12.38
CA SER A 146 7.13 4.87 -11.34
C SER A 146 7.77 4.97 -9.96
N THR A 147 8.90 4.29 -9.70
CA THR A 147 9.47 4.12 -8.35
C THR A 147 9.89 5.42 -7.69
N ASP A 148 10.29 6.41 -8.47
CA ASP A 148 10.74 7.71 -7.97
C ASP A 148 9.59 8.73 -7.86
N SER A 149 8.38 8.37 -8.30
CA SER A 149 7.23 9.27 -8.34
C SER A 149 6.34 9.11 -7.11
N PRO A 150 5.95 10.22 -6.45
CA PRO A 150 4.92 10.19 -5.42
C PRO A 150 3.61 9.64 -5.99
N MET A 151 2.96 8.77 -5.23
CA MET A 151 1.73 8.09 -5.61
C MET A 151 0.57 8.52 -4.71
N ARG A 152 -0.62 8.73 -5.24
CA ARG A 152 -1.83 9.04 -4.47
C ARG A 152 -2.79 7.86 -4.51
N ILE A 153 -3.34 7.50 -3.37
CA ILE A 153 -4.39 6.50 -3.26
C ILE A 153 -5.56 7.10 -2.49
N GLY A 154 -6.73 7.13 -3.11
CA GLY A 154 -7.94 7.70 -2.53
C GLY A 154 -8.70 6.73 -1.65
N THR A 155 -9.50 7.28 -0.74
CA THR A 155 -10.53 6.50 -0.04
C THR A 155 -11.51 5.85 -1.02
N ASN A 156 -11.82 6.53 -2.12
CA ASN A 156 -12.64 5.98 -3.19
C ASN A 156 -11.96 4.84 -3.94
N ASP A 157 -10.63 4.82 -4.13
CA ASP A 157 -9.95 3.68 -4.73
C ASP A 157 -10.18 2.42 -3.89
N ILE A 158 -10.01 2.55 -2.58
CA ILE A 158 -10.22 1.45 -1.62
C ILE A 158 -11.67 0.97 -1.67
N ARG A 159 -12.63 1.89 -1.58
CA ARG A 159 -14.07 1.55 -1.68
C ARG A 159 -14.42 0.88 -3.00
N PHE A 160 -13.95 1.46 -4.11
CA PHE A 160 -14.25 0.98 -5.46
C PHE A 160 -13.70 -0.43 -5.68
N TYR A 161 -12.40 -0.65 -5.43
CA TYR A 161 -11.79 -1.95 -5.68
C TYR A 161 -12.34 -3.04 -4.77
N THR A 162 -12.52 -2.73 -3.49
CA THR A 162 -13.08 -3.69 -2.54
C THR A 162 -14.51 -4.07 -2.90
N THR A 163 -15.36 -3.09 -3.22
CA THR A 163 -16.77 -3.34 -3.56
C THR A 163 -16.91 -4.03 -4.92
N ARG A 164 -16.20 -3.54 -5.95
CA ARG A 164 -16.28 -4.06 -7.32
C ARG A 164 -15.87 -5.53 -7.37
N TYR A 165 -14.83 -5.90 -6.66
CA TYR A 165 -14.29 -7.26 -6.68
C TYR A 165 -14.78 -8.12 -5.53
N GLY A 166 -15.62 -7.61 -4.62
CA GLY A 166 -16.23 -8.40 -3.55
C GLY A 166 -17.03 -9.61 -4.05
N VAL A 167 -17.56 -9.53 -5.28
CA VAL A 167 -18.23 -10.66 -5.96
C VAL A 167 -17.32 -11.85 -6.25
N LEU A 168 -15.99 -11.65 -6.21
CA LEU A 168 -15.00 -12.71 -6.40
C LEU A 168 -14.69 -13.49 -5.11
N ALA A 169 -15.26 -13.10 -3.97
CA ALA A 169 -15.01 -13.76 -2.70
C ALA A 169 -15.37 -15.25 -2.77
N LYS A 170 -14.50 -16.10 -2.21
CA LYS A 170 -14.69 -17.55 -2.17
C LYS A 170 -14.29 -18.09 -0.81
N ASP A 171 -15.11 -18.97 -0.24
CA ASP A 171 -14.88 -19.60 1.08
C ASP A 171 -14.60 -18.58 2.19
N GLY A 172 -15.26 -17.41 2.11
CA GLY A 172 -15.09 -16.29 3.05
C GLY A 172 -13.78 -15.50 2.89
N LYS A 173 -13.01 -15.75 1.82
CA LYS A 173 -11.72 -15.10 1.54
C LYS A 173 -11.80 -14.13 0.35
N LEU A 174 -10.98 -13.08 0.40
CA LEU A 174 -10.88 -12.06 -0.66
C LEU A 174 -9.46 -11.49 -0.80
N GLY A 175 -8.48 -12.33 -1.11
CA GLY A 175 -7.15 -11.87 -1.52
C GLY A 175 -7.17 -11.46 -2.99
N LEU A 176 -6.69 -10.25 -3.30
CA LEU A 176 -6.73 -9.71 -4.66
C LEU A 176 -5.51 -8.82 -4.92
N GLN A 177 -4.98 -8.86 -6.14
CA GLN A 177 -4.01 -7.90 -6.62
C GLN A 177 -4.31 -7.51 -8.07
N GLY A 178 -4.29 -6.22 -8.37
CA GLY A 178 -4.54 -5.72 -9.72
C GLY A 178 -3.58 -4.60 -10.10
N THR A 179 -3.17 -4.55 -11.37
CA THR A 179 -2.34 -3.48 -11.90
C THR A 179 -3.16 -2.54 -12.78
N VAL A 180 -2.98 -1.25 -12.59
CA VAL A 180 -3.62 -0.19 -13.37
C VAL A 180 -2.56 0.68 -14.00
N GLN A 181 -2.82 1.04 -15.26
CA GLN A 181 -1.97 1.94 -16.03
C GLN A 181 -2.39 3.40 -15.78
N CYS A 182 -1.40 4.27 -15.69
CA CYS A 182 -1.57 5.71 -15.63
C CYS A 182 -0.72 6.38 -16.71
N TYR A 183 -1.21 7.47 -17.26
CA TYR A 183 -0.48 8.30 -18.20
C TYR A 183 -0.54 9.75 -17.71
N ASN A 184 0.63 10.34 -17.47
CA ASN A 184 0.76 11.73 -16.99
C ASN A 184 1.25 12.70 -18.07
N ALA A 185 1.02 12.36 -19.35
CA ALA A 185 1.52 13.09 -20.51
C ALA A 185 3.05 13.08 -20.74
N GLN A 186 3.84 12.42 -19.88
CA GLN A 186 5.28 12.20 -20.12
C GLN A 186 5.59 10.72 -20.19
N ASN A 187 5.06 9.97 -19.24
CA ASN A 187 5.38 8.57 -19.03
C ASN A 187 4.11 7.75 -18.85
N MET A 188 4.20 6.50 -19.28
CA MET A 188 3.30 5.44 -18.87
C MET A 188 3.79 4.90 -17.53
N LEU A 189 2.95 5.04 -16.50
CA LEU A 189 3.22 4.64 -15.12
C LEU A 189 2.26 3.51 -14.73
N PHE A 190 2.64 2.71 -13.75
CA PHE A 190 1.84 1.56 -13.33
C PHE A 190 1.78 1.45 -11.81
N VAL A 191 0.57 1.23 -11.31
CA VAL A 191 0.29 0.98 -9.90
C VAL A 191 -0.28 -0.41 -9.76
N THR A 192 0.30 -1.22 -8.89
CA THR A 192 -0.36 -2.44 -8.41
C THR A 192 -1.01 -2.12 -7.07
N TRP A 193 -2.30 -2.42 -6.93
CA TRP A 193 -3.04 -2.38 -5.67
C TRP A 193 -3.34 -3.81 -5.21
N GLY A 194 -3.64 -3.99 -3.92
CA GLY A 194 -4.05 -5.28 -3.40
C GLY A 194 -4.85 -5.24 -2.10
N LEU A 195 -5.71 -6.26 -1.95
CA LEU A 195 -6.30 -6.68 -0.69
C LEU A 195 -5.46 -7.85 -0.16
N LEU A 196 -4.65 -7.56 0.84
CA LEU A 196 -3.63 -8.45 1.39
C LEU A 196 -3.96 -8.80 2.83
N HIS A 197 -3.30 -9.84 3.35
CA HIS A 197 -3.32 -10.10 4.79
C HIS A 197 -2.67 -8.95 5.56
N GLY A 198 -3.37 -8.45 6.58
CA GLY A 198 -2.88 -7.46 7.53
C GLY A 198 -2.10 -8.02 8.70
#